data_AF-A0A914VGC2-F1
#
_entry.id   AF-A0A914VGC2-F1
#
_cell.length_a   1.000
_cell.length_b   1.000
_cell.length_c   1.000
_cell.angle_alpha   90.00
_cell.angle_beta   90.00
_cell.angle_gamma   90.00
#
_symmetry.space_group_name_H-M   'P 1'
#
loop_
_entity.id
_entity.type
_entity.pdbx_description
1 polymer ?
#
loop_
_entity_poly.entity_id
_entity_poly.type
_entity_poly.pdbx_seq_one_letter_code
_entity_poly.pdbx_strand_id
1 'polypeptide(L)'
;MLQYGALSETAKLPTNDYRHRLKRSRPAELYNFNFEPFTEKKLWPDGIVSYRFDSEYPLGWMRDRVLQAFDLIQKLSCIRFQLVNENYKGSFVRLTNGDLCSSQVGRLTDIQEGQVLSLPAWCLRRPEGK
;
A
#
# COMPACT_ATOMS: atom_id res chain seq x y z
N MET A 1 63.63 -23.19 9.51
CA MET A 1 62.71 -22.04 9.30
C MET A 1 61.32 -22.63 9.02
N LEU A 2 60.34 -22.20 9.82
CA LEU A 2 58.85 -22.30 9.78
C LEU A 2 58.19 -22.99 8.55
N GLN A 3 57.32 -24.01 8.69
CA GLN A 3 55.84 -23.98 8.92
C GLN A 3 55.09 -23.52 7.64
N TYR A 4 54.05 -24.12 7.01
CA TYR A 4 52.79 -24.83 7.34
C TYR A 4 52.40 -25.65 6.07
N GLY A 5 51.60 -26.74 5.99
CA GLY A 5 50.34 -27.10 6.64
C GLY A 5 49.18 -27.03 5.61
N ALA A 6 48.69 -28.18 5.09
CA ALA A 6 47.41 -28.28 4.37
C ALA A 6 46.81 -29.70 4.49
N LEU A 7 45.76 -29.83 5.32
CA LEU A 7 44.80 -30.96 5.41
C LEU A 7 43.49 -30.44 4.79
N SER A 8 42.90 -31.08 3.77
CA SER A 8 41.95 -32.21 3.80
C SER A 8 40.48 -31.83 4.09
N GLU A 9 39.60 -32.47 3.31
CA GLU A 9 38.20 -32.86 3.57
C GLU A 9 36.99 -31.98 3.17
N THR A 10 36.28 -32.51 2.15
CA THR A 10 34.82 -32.78 2.05
C THR A 10 33.81 -31.63 2.03
N ALA A 11 32.88 -31.67 1.07
CA ALA A 11 31.49 -32.07 1.33
C ALA A 11 30.63 -32.01 0.07
N LYS A 12 29.78 -33.04 -0.10
CA LYS A 12 28.78 -33.18 -1.16
C LYS A 12 27.67 -32.13 -1.00
N LEU A 13 27.24 -31.56 -2.12
CA LEU A 13 26.09 -30.63 -2.19
C LEU A 13 24.81 -31.33 -1.73
N PRO A 14 24.02 -30.74 -0.81
CA PRO A 14 22.75 -31.30 -0.42
C PRO A 14 21.70 -31.08 -1.52
N THR A 15 21.05 -32.17 -1.92
CA THR A 15 19.87 -32.19 -2.78
C THR A 15 18.71 -31.49 -2.07
N ASN A 16 18.22 -30.41 -2.68
CA ASN A 16 17.16 -29.58 -2.13
C ASN A 16 15.80 -30.26 -2.32
N ASP A 17 15.38 -31.05 -1.34
CA ASP A 17 14.06 -31.68 -1.25
C ASP A 17 13.01 -30.64 -0.83
N TYR A 18 12.45 -29.94 -1.82
CA TYR A 18 11.37 -28.96 -1.64
C TYR A 18 10.00 -29.59 -1.44
N ARG A 19 9.89 -30.66 -0.65
CA ARG A 19 8.61 -31.14 -0.15
C ARG A 19 8.72 -31.34 1.34
N HIS A 20 8.29 -30.35 2.11
CA HIS A 20 7.40 -30.53 3.25
C HIS A 20 7.16 -29.19 3.97
N ARG A 21 5.89 -28.95 4.35
CA ARG A 21 5.35 -27.89 5.22
C ARG A 21 4.88 -26.60 4.54
N LEU A 22 3.69 -26.67 3.94
CA LEU A 22 2.72 -25.58 4.09
C LEU A 22 2.19 -25.59 5.53
N LYS A 23 3.02 -25.15 6.48
CA LYS A 23 2.50 -24.67 7.76
C LYS A 23 1.81 -23.36 7.45
N ARG A 24 0.51 -23.26 7.79
CA ARG A 24 -0.33 -22.04 7.69
C ARG A 24 0.54 -20.79 7.77
N SER A 25 0.69 -20.14 6.63
CA SER A 25 1.48 -18.90 6.49
C SER A 25 0.96 -17.91 7.51
N ARG A 26 1.86 -17.45 8.38
CA ARG A 26 1.67 -16.27 9.23
C ARG A 26 1.17 -15.11 8.35
N PRO A 27 0.49 -14.08 8.91
CA PRO A 27 0.13 -12.90 8.15
C PRO A 27 1.37 -12.47 7.37
N ALA A 28 1.25 -12.29 6.05
CA ALA A 28 2.39 -11.95 5.21
C ALA A 28 3.15 -10.80 5.88
N GLU A 29 4.37 -11.08 6.36
CA GLU A 29 5.26 -10.05 6.87
C GLU A 29 5.59 -9.18 5.66
N LEU A 30 4.78 -8.14 5.46
CA LEU A 30 5.02 -7.16 4.41
C LEU A 30 6.21 -6.34 4.87
N TYR A 31 7.30 -6.43 4.13
CA TYR A 31 8.51 -5.64 4.34
C TYR A 31 8.51 -4.44 3.39
N ASN A 32 9.05 -3.30 3.82
CA ASN A 32 9.31 -2.16 2.94
C ASN A 32 10.53 -2.43 2.02
N PHE A 33 10.85 -1.51 1.11
CA PHE A 33 12.02 -1.63 0.22
C PHE A 33 13.36 -1.70 0.97
N ASN A 34 13.39 -1.27 2.24
CA ASN A 34 14.53 -1.36 3.13
C ASN A 34 14.51 -2.64 4.01
N PHE A 35 13.64 -3.61 3.71
CA PHE A 35 13.46 -4.83 4.48
C PHE A 35 13.07 -4.63 5.95
N GLU A 36 12.53 -3.46 6.30
CA GLU A 36 11.95 -3.25 7.62
C GLU A 36 10.49 -3.72 7.61
N PRO A 37 10.03 -4.42 8.67
CA PRO A 37 8.65 -4.84 8.76
C PRO A 37 7.75 -3.59 8.73
N PHE A 38 6.73 -3.59 7.87
CA PHE A 38 5.65 -2.62 8.00
C PHE A 38 5.03 -2.84 9.38
N THR A 39 5.25 -1.90 10.29
CA THR A 39 4.51 -1.91 11.56
C THR A 39 3.02 -1.91 11.23
N GLU A 40 2.22 -2.73 11.91
CA GLU A 40 0.76 -2.84 11.66
C GLU A 40 0.06 -1.47 11.66
N LYS A 41 0.64 -0.47 12.35
CA LYS A 41 0.20 0.92 12.37
C LYS A 41 0.17 1.59 11.00
N LYS A 42 1.03 1.18 10.06
CA LYS A 42 1.10 1.69 8.68
C LYS A 42 0.14 1.00 7.72
N LEU A 43 -0.53 -0.06 8.15
CA LEU A 43 -1.53 -0.75 7.34
C LEU A 43 -2.94 -0.22 7.67
N TRP A 44 -3.82 -0.27 6.69
CA TRP A 44 -5.23 0.02 6.88
C TRP A 44 -5.92 -1.16 7.56
N PRO A 45 -6.61 -0.96 8.71
CA PRO A 45 -7.30 -2.03 9.41
C PRO A 45 -8.31 -2.72 8.50
N ASP A 46 -8.32 -4.05 8.50
CA ASP A 46 -9.23 -4.89 7.72
C ASP A 46 -9.23 -4.62 6.20
N GLY A 47 -8.18 -3.95 5.69
CA GLY A 47 -8.13 -3.49 4.30
C GLY A 47 -9.13 -2.38 3.96
N ILE A 48 -9.74 -1.73 4.96
CA ILE A 48 -10.71 -0.65 4.75
C ILE A 48 -9.98 0.70 4.75
N VAL A 49 -10.02 1.36 3.60
CA VAL A 49 -9.50 2.71 3.40
C VAL A 49 -10.67 3.69 3.47
N SER A 50 -10.80 4.36 4.62
CA SER A 50 -11.71 5.49 4.77
C SER A 50 -11.22 6.66 3.91
N TYR A 51 -12.10 7.32 3.17
CA TYR A 51 -11.75 8.45 2.33
C TYR A 51 -12.82 9.54 2.33
N ARG A 52 -12.39 10.76 1.98
CA ARG A 52 -13.27 11.91 1.80
C ARG A 52 -12.74 12.78 0.66
N PHE A 53 -13.63 13.28 -0.18
CA PHE A 53 -13.28 14.36 -1.10
C PHE A 53 -13.26 15.68 -0.35
N ASP A 54 -12.20 16.45 -0.54
CA ASP A 54 -12.17 17.84 -0.08
C ASP A 54 -13.31 18.64 -0.74
N SER A 55 -13.81 19.67 -0.07
CA SER A 55 -14.93 20.49 -0.55
C SER A 55 -14.59 21.16 -1.88
N GLU A 56 -13.32 21.49 -2.11
CA GLU A 56 -12.82 22.10 -3.34
C GLU A 56 -12.51 21.06 -4.44
N TYR A 57 -12.60 19.76 -4.14
CA TYR A 57 -12.33 18.72 -5.13
C TYR A 57 -13.42 18.72 -6.22
N PRO A 58 -13.08 18.95 -7.50
CA PRO A 58 -14.06 19.16 -8.57
C PRO A 58 -15.09 18.05 -8.67
N LEU A 59 -16.37 18.43 -8.77
CA LEU A 59 -17.47 17.50 -9.05
C LEU A 59 -17.38 17.00 -10.51
N GLY A 60 -17.95 15.81 -10.76
CA GLY A 60 -18.03 15.22 -12.10
C GLY A 60 -16.89 14.26 -12.43
N TRP A 61 -16.35 14.36 -13.66
CA TRP A 61 -15.50 13.32 -14.26
C TRP A 61 -14.26 12.96 -13.43
N MET A 62 -13.71 13.90 -12.66
CA MET A 62 -12.56 13.63 -11.79
C MET A 62 -12.93 12.68 -10.65
N ARG A 63 -14.03 12.96 -9.93
CA ARG A 63 -14.56 12.06 -8.89
C ARG A 63 -14.95 10.72 -9.48
N ASP A 64 -15.63 10.71 -10.63
CA ASP A 64 -15.99 9.47 -11.32
C ASP A 64 -14.76 8.62 -11.64
N ARG A 65 -13.65 9.27 -12.02
CA ARG A 65 -12.41 8.55 -12.34
C ARG A 65 -11.73 7.95 -11.12
N VAL A 66 -11.72 8.68 -10.00
CA VAL A 66 -11.26 8.13 -8.72
C VAL A 66 -12.11 6.94 -8.31
N LEU A 67 -13.44 7.07 -8.37
CA LEU A 67 -14.36 6.01 -7.99
C LEU A 67 -14.23 4.77 -8.89
N GLN A 68 -13.98 4.94 -10.19
CA GLN A 68 -13.65 3.83 -11.09
C GLN A 68 -12.35 3.12 -10.70
N ALA A 69 -11.33 3.87 -10.28
CA ALA A 69 -10.08 3.27 -9.79
C ALA A 69 -10.31 2.50 -8.48
N PHE A 70 -11.12 3.03 -7.57
CA PHE A 70 -11.52 2.32 -6.34
C PHE A 70 -12.26 1.03 -6.68
N ASP A 71 -13.25 1.07 -7.57
CA ASP A 71 -13.98 -0.12 -8.00
C ASP A 71 -13.06 -1.20 -8.59
N LEU A 72 -12.11 -0.81 -9.44
CA LEU A 72 -11.13 -1.73 -10.00
C LEU A 72 -10.27 -2.39 -8.91
N ILE A 73 -9.78 -1.61 -7.94
CA ILE A 73 -8.99 -2.14 -6.82
C ILE A 73 -9.84 -3.11 -5.97
N GLN A 74 -11.10 -2.78 -5.69
CA GLN A 74 -12.00 -3.64 -4.91
C GLN A 74 -12.32 -4.96 -5.62
N LYS A 75 -12.40 -4.96 -6.95
CA LYS A 75 -12.62 -6.16 -7.77
C LYS A 75 -11.41 -7.09 -7.77
N LEU A 76 -10.20 -6.54 -7.67
CA LEU A 76 -8.96 -7.29 -7.80
C LEU A 76 -8.27 -7.61 -6.46
N SER A 77 -8.80 -7.09 -5.34
CA SER A 77 -8.19 -7.23 -4.03
C SER A 77 -9.23 -7.31 -2.90
N CYS A 78 -8.75 -7.55 -1.67
CA CYS A 78 -9.57 -7.44 -0.47
C CYS A 78 -9.74 -6.01 0.04
N ILE A 79 -9.10 -5.01 -0.59
CA ILE A 79 -9.22 -3.61 -0.17
C ILE A 79 -10.64 -3.11 -0.39
N ARG A 80 -11.17 -2.31 0.54
CA ARG A 80 -12.48 -1.68 0.47
C ARG A 80 -12.34 -0.18 0.71
N PHE A 81 -13.11 0.64 0.00
CA PHE A 81 -13.11 2.08 0.17
C PHE A 81 -14.41 2.54 0.83
N GLN A 82 -14.30 3.25 1.95
CA GLN A 82 -15.44 3.75 2.70
C GLN A 82 -15.48 5.28 2.66
N LEU A 83 -16.52 5.85 2.06
CA LEU A 83 -16.73 7.30 2.10
C LEU A 83 -17.11 7.72 3.52
N VAL A 84 -16.42 8.73 4.07
CA VAL A 84 -16.68 9.25 5.42
C VAL A 84 -17.11 10.72 5.40
N ASN A 85 -18.03 11.08 6.29
CA ASN A 85 -18.49 12.46 6.48
C ASN A 85 -17.51 13.28 7.34
N GLU A 86 -17.75 14.58 7.44
CA GLU A 86 -16.93 15.55 8.21
C GLU A 86 -16.74 15.21 9.69
N ASN A 87 -17.72 14.53 10.29
CA ASN A 87 -17.72 14.18 11.71
C ASN A 87 -16.89 12.91 12.02
N TYR A 88 -16.37 12.22 11.01
CA TYR A 88 -15.56 11.03 11.19
C TYR A 88 -14.26 11.33 11.97
N LYS A 89 -13.95 10.48 12.96
CA LYS A 89 -12.83 10.66 13.90
C LYS A 89 -11.66 9.69 13.69
N GLY A 90 -11.77 8.75 12.75
CA GLY A 90 -10.69 7.81 12.43
C GLY A 90 -9.69 8.38 11.41
N SER A 91 -8.62 7.64 11.12
CA SER A 91 -7.73 7.94 9.98
C SER A 91 -8.52 7.83 8.66
N PHE A 92 -8.33 8.78 7.75
CA PHE A 92 -8.90 8.75 6.41
C PHE A 92 -7.97 9.41 5.40
N VAL A 93 -8.15 9.08 4.12
CA VAL A 93 -7.52 9.76 2.98
C VAL A 93 -8.39 10.94 2.57
N ARG A 94 -7.83 12.15 2.58
CA ARG A 94 -8.47 13.35 2.04
C ARG A 94 -7.98 13.58 0.62
N LEU A 95 -8.88 13.48 -0.35
CA LEU A 95 -8.58 13.73 -1.76
C LEU A 95 -8.68 15.21 -2.09
N THR A 96 -7.58 15.79 -2.56
CA THR A 96 -7.48 17.22 -2.86
C THR A 96 -7.07 17.46 -4.31
N ASN A 97 -7.44 18.63 -4.85
CA ASN A 97 -7.02 19.10 -6.16
C ASN A 97 -5.78 19.99 -6.01
N GLY A 98 -4.69 19.44 -5.46
CA GLY A 98 -3.44 20.16 -5.25
C GLY A 98 -2.57 20.22 -6.51
N ASP A 99 -1.38 20.80 -6.39
CA ASP A 99 -0.53 21.10 -7.54
C ASP A 99 0.19 19.90 -8.15
N LEU A 100 0.39 18.84 -7.36
CA LEU A 100 1.18 17.66 -7.72
C LEU A 100 0.38 16.37 -7.58
N CYS A 101 0.75 15.34 -8.35
CA CYS A 101 0.38 13.95 -8.09
C CYS A 101 1.15 13.44 -6.87
N SER A 102 0.53 13.39 -5.70
CA SER A 102 1.25 12.96 -4.49
C SER A 102 0.36 12.26 -3.47
N SER A 103 0.98 11.37 -2.70
CA SER A 103 0.37 10.65 -1.59
C SER A 103 1.43 10.32 -0.56
N GLN A 104 1.05 10.26 0.71
CA GLN A 104 1.88 9.56 1.70
C GLN A 104 1.77 8.04 1.50
N VAL A 105 2.81 7.32 1.91
CA VAL A 105 2.87 5.85 1.82
C VAL A 105 2.36 5.24 3.12
N GLY A 106 1.40 4.33 2.99
CA GLY A 106 0.75 3.65 4.11
C GLY A 106 -0.35 4.48 4.76
N ARG A 107 -0.74 4.06 5.97
CA ARG A 107 -1.68 4.76 6.85
C ARG A 107 -0.93 5.65 7.83
N LEU A 108 -1.37 6.90 7.95
CA LEU A 108 -0.98 7.79 9.02
C LEU A 108 -2.04 7.77 10.12
N THR A 109 -1.59 7.53 11.35
CA THR A 109 -2.42 7.63 12.55
C THR A 109 -2.37 9.06 13.09
N ASP A 110 -3.38 9.45 13.86
CA ASP A 110 -3.37 10.68 14.68
C ASP A 110 -3.41 12.01 13.88
N ILE A 111 -3.84 11.96 12.60
CA ILE A 111 -4.07 13.16 11.78
C ILE A 111 -5.57 13.41 11.66
N GLN A 112 -6.07 14.43 12.37
CA GLN A 112 -7.50 14.78 12.37
C GLN A 112 -7.99 15.30 11.01
N GLU A 113 -7.13 15.98 10.26
CA GLU A 113 -7.44 16.55 8.94
C GLU A 113 -7.38 15.53 7.79
N GLY A 114 -7.08 14.26 8.10
CA GLY A 114 -6.85 13.20 7.11
C GLY A 114 -5.51 13.32 6.40
N GLN A 115 -5.03 12.19 5.87
CA GLN A 115 -3.81 12.15 5.05
C GLN A 115 -4.11 12.59 3.62
N VAL A 116 -3.30 13.47 3.07
CA VAL A 116 -3.57 14.12 1.78
C VAL A 116 -3.16 13.23 0.60
N LEU A 117 -4.13 12.95 -0.28
CA LEU A 117 -3.91 12.41 -1.62
C LEU A 117 -4.24 13.50 -2.63
N SER A 118 -3.21 14.10 -3.24
CA SER A 118 -3.37 15.16 -4.23
C SER A 118 -3.47 14.58 -5.63
N LEU A 119 -4.61 14.79 -6.28
CA LEU A 119 -4.94 14.28 -7.62
C LEU A 119 -5.50 15.41 -8.50
N PRO A 120 -4.64 16.28 -9.04
CA PRO A 120 -5.06 17.27 -10.02
C PRO A 120 -5.58 16.64 -11.31
N ALA A 121 -6.31 17.41 -12.11
CA ALA A 121 -6.91 16.93 -13.36
C ALA A 121 -5.89 16.26 -14.32
N TRP A 122 -4.68 16.78 -14.41
CA TRP A 122 -3.61 16.22 -15.26
C TRP A 122 -3.03 14.92 -14.70
N CYS A 123 -3.24 14.64 -13.42
CA CYS A 123 -2.87 13.38 -12.77
C CYS A 123 -3.79 12.22 -13.17
N LEU A 124 -5.04 12.54 -13.52
CA LEU A 124 -6.06 11.57 -13.86
C LEU A 124 -6.06 11.31 -15.36
N ARG A 125 -5.96 10.05 -15.75
CA ARG A 125 -6.13 9.67 -17.15
C ARG A 125 -7.56 10.00 -17.58
N ARG A 126 -7.69 10.91 -18.55
CA ARG A 126 -8.98 11.29 -19.15
C ARG A 126 -9.69 10.07 -19.75
N PRO A 127 -11.03 10.04 -19.73
CA PRO A 127 -11.77 9.08 -20.53
C PRO A 127 -11.44 9.31 -22.01
N GLU A 128 -11.08 8.25 -22.73
CA GLU A 128 -10.83 8.35 -24.17
C GLU A 128 -12.16 8.61 -24.90
N GLY A 129 -12.20 9.65 -25.74
CA GLY A 129 -13.32 9.89 -26.66
C GLY A 129 -14.46 10.81 -26.19
N LYS A 130 -14.15 11.89 -25.46
CA LYS A 130 -15.08 13.03 -25.28
C LYS A 130 -14.40 14.34 -25.64
#